data_AF-A0A944T0A3-F1
#
_entry.id   AF-A0A944T0A3-F1
#
_cell.length_a   1.000
_cell.length_b   1.000
_cell.length_c   1.000
_cell.angle_alpha   90.00
_cell.angle_beta   90.00
_cell.angle_gamma   90.00
#
_symmetry.space_group_name_H-M   'P 1'
#
loop_
_entity.id
_entity.type
_entity.pdbx_description
1 polymer ?
#
loop_
_entity_poly.entity_id
_entity_poly.type
_entity_poly.pdbx_seq_one_letter_code
_entity_poly.pdbx_strand_id
1 'polypeptide(L)'
;YMYKKDFPKLEIGDRVEINGELSESGGEARVKVKEKKDITKIDHVNIPQSKLVEVSEVGEMMEGWLIQVNGEITELKGSYMYIDDGTEEVKVYFKRGTGIKKDILQEGDIVSVTGLVHQTKSGYQLLPRSQKDIVKTGVAETFVTKVEEEKKDSAADLAEKYLTATAGGLTAIFVGLFGKSHGDKVGGVFRRVVESVRRKKM
;
A
#
# COMPACT_ATOMS: atom_id res chain seq x y z
N TYR A 1 8.50 2.23 31.70
CA TYR A 1 7.29 3.09 31.76
C TYR A 1 7.41 4.09 32.90
N MET A 2 7.19 5.38 32.63
CA MET A 2 7.05 6.42 33.65
C MET A 2 5.70 7.10 33.47
N TYR A 3 4.84 7.08 34.49
CA TYR A 3 3.49 7.65 34.38
C TYR A 3 3.52 9.15 34.03
N LYS A 4 4.41 9.90 34.68
CA LYS A 4 4.57 11.35 34.47
C LYS A 4 5.20 11.73 33.13
N LYS A 5 5.77 10.76 32.39
CA LYS A 5 6.52 10.96 31.14
C LYS A 5 7.65 12.00 31.23
N ASP A 6 8.13 12.29 32.44
CA ASP A 6 9.24 13.21 32.72
C ASP A 6 10.57 12.44 32.63
N PHE A 7 10.89 11.99 31.42
CA PHE A 7 12.12 11.27 31.17
C PHE A 7 13.32 12.24 31.11
N PRO A 8 14.54 11.80 31.48
CA PRO A 8 15.74 12.56 31.15
C PRO A 8 15.88 12.69 29.63
N LYS A 9 16.68 13.68 29.18
CA LYS A 9 17.03 13.76 27.76
C LYS A 9 17.92 12.56 27.43
N LEU A 10 17.43 11.68 26.56
CA LEU A 10 18.12 10.48 26.11
C LEU A 10 18.23 10.50 24.59
N GLU A 11 19.31 9.94 24.10
CA GLU A 11 19.60 9.79 22.68
C GLU A 11 19.87 8.31 22.37
N ILE A 12 19.61 7.89 21.14
CA ILE A 12 19.90 6.50 20.72
C ILE A 12 21.41 6.26 20.86
N GLY A 13 21.78 5.16 21.52
CA GLY A 13 23.18 4.85 21.88
C GLY A 13 23.50 5.16 23.34
N ASP A 14 22.64 5.88 24.08
CA ASP A 14 22.83 6.07 25.51
C ASP A 14 22.67 4.75 26.27
N ARG A 15 23.68 4.41 27.08
CA ARG A 15 23.57 3.36 28.08
C ARG A 15 23.04 3.96 29.36
N VAL A 16 22.01 3.34 29.91
CA VAL A 16 21.34 3.83 31.12
C VAL A 16 21.31 2.76 32.19
N GLU A 17 21.47 3.19 33.44
CA GLU A 17 21.06 2.43 34.61
C GLU A 17 19.63 2.82 34.96
N ILE A 18 18.79 1.82 35.23
CA ILE A 18 17.38 2.04 35.57
C ILE A 18 17.08 1.32 36.88
N ASN A 19 16.61 2.09 37.87
CA ASN A 19 16.13 1.57 39.13
C ASN A 19 14.59 1.59 39.14
N GLY A 20 13.95 0.43 39.10
CA GLY A 20 12.49 0.38 38.97
C GLY A 20 11.89 -0.96 39.34
N GLU A 21 10.57 -1.04 39.20
CA GLU A 21 9.77 -2.23 39.47
C GLU A 21 9.55 -3.01 38.16
N LEU A 22 9.88 -4.30 38.15
CA LEU A 22 9.48 -5.19 37.06
C LEU A 22 7.97 -5.41 37.12
N SER A 23 7.32 -5.20 35.98
CA SER A 23 5.88 -5.40 35.82
C SER A 23 5.58 -5.83 34.40
N GLU A 24 4.33 -6.19 34.13
CA GLU A 24 3.88 -6.57 32.79
C GLU A 24 2.78 -5.60 32.29
N SER A 25 2.59 -5.53 30.98
CA SER A 25 1.48 -4.81 30.36
C SER A 25 1.12 -5.37 29.00
N GLY A 26 -0.01 -6.09 28.93
CA GLY A 26 -0.46 -6.66 27.67
C GLY A 26 0.46 -7.78 27.19
N GLY A 27 1.00 -8.55 28.14
CA GLY A 27 1.94 -9.64 27.91
C GLY A 27 3.42 -9.22 27.97
N GLU A 28 3.74 -7.97 27.65
CA GLU A 28 5.14 -7.53 27.63
C GLU A 28 5.72 -7.15 28.99
N ALA A 29 6.97 -7.57 29.20
CA ALA A 29 7.77 -7.14 30.34
C ALA A 29 8.13 -5.65 30.24
N ARG A 30 7.99 -4.91 31.35
CA ARG A 30 8.38 -3.50 31.44
C ARG A 30 8.97 -3.15 32.80
N VAL A 31 9.95 -2.25 32.78
CA VAL A 31 10.46 -1.60 34.00
C VAL A 31 9.64 -0.35 34.29
N LYS A 32 8.96 -0.29 35.43
CA LYS A 32 8.19 0.86 35.90
C LYS A 32 9.06 1.73 36.79
N VAL A 33 9.19 3.00 36.43
CA VAL A 33 9.97 4.01 37.16
C VAL A 33 9.05 5.10 37.71
N LYS A 34 9.41 5.70 38.85
CA LYS A 34 8.58 6.68 39.54
C LYS A 34 8.91 8.10 39.08
N GLU A 35 10.19 8.38 38.84
CA GLU A 35 10.70 9.73 38.60
C GLU A 35 11.98 9.73 37.75
N LYS A 36 12.34 10.90 37.22
CA LYS A 36 13.49 11.09 36.33
C LYS A 36 14.82 10.57 36.89
N LYS A 37 15.04 10.73 38.20
CA LYS A 37 16.29 10.31 38.87
C LYS A 37 16.47 8.79 38.96
N ASP A 38 15.41 8.02 38.68
CA ASP A 38 15.48 6.55 38.61
C ASP A 38 16.17 6.07 37.32
N ILE A 39 16.45 6.99 36.38
CA ILE A 39 17.14 6.72 35.11
C ILE A 39 18.41 7.56 35.08
N THR A 40 19.55 6.88 35.12
CA THR A 40 20.87 7.53 35.08
C THR A 40 21.55 7.18 33.76
N LYS A 41 21.91 8.17 32.95
CA LYS A 41 22.79 7.97 31.80
C LYS A 41 24.20 7.67 32.31
N ILE A 42 24.72 6.50 31.98
CA ILE A 42 26.07 6.05 32.37
C ILE A 42 27.09 6.56 31.35
N ASP A 43 26.86 6.26 30.08
CA ASP A 43 27.74 6.60 28.97
C ASP A 43 26.96 6.68 27.64
N HIS A 44 27.68 6.85 26.54
CA HIS A 44 27.16 6.79 25.19
C HIS A 44 28.01 5.81 24.38
N VAL A 45 27.38 4.79 23.83
CA VAL A 45 28.02 3.69 23.13
C VAL A 45 27.53 3.58 21.70
N ASN A 46 28.26 2.82 20.89
CA ASN A 46 27.79 2.45 19.57
C ASN A 46 26.45 1.71 19.67
N ILE A 47 25.57 1.99 18.71
CA ILE A 47 24.24 1.40 18.65
C ILE A 47 24.39 -0.13 18.51
N PRO A 48 23.65 -0.93 19.30
CA PRO A 48 23.63 -2.37 19.15
C PRO A 48 23.31 -2.76 17.71
N GLN A 49 24.07 -3.71 17.16
CA GLN A 49 23.75 -4.28 15.86
C GLN A 49 22.49 -5.13 15.99
N SER A 50 21.62 -5.04 14.98
CA SER A 50 20.46 -5.93 14.88
C SER A 50 20.91 -7.35 14.58
N LYS A 51 20.16 -8.32 15.09
CA LYS A 51 20.31 -9.72 14.69
C LYS A 51 19.44 -10.00 13.46
N LEU A 52 20.04 -10.46 12.37
CA LEU A 52 19.30 -10.95 11.20
C LEU A 52 18.63 -12.29 11.54
N VAL A 53 17.34 -12.40 11.28
CA VAL A 53 16.50 -13.59 11.57
C VAL A 53 15.47 -13.79 10.46
N GLU A 54 14.92 -15.01 10.37
CA GLU A 54 13.74 -15.30 9.55
C GLU A 54 12.46 -14.82 10.25
N VAL A 55 11.41 -14.55 9.49
CA VAL A 55 10.12 -14.07 10.04
C VAL A 55 9.51 -15.12 10.98
N SER A 56 9.61 -16.40 10.64
CA SER A 56 9.15 -17.52 11.47
C SER A 56 9.83 -17.62 12.85
N GLU A 57 10.97 -16.96 13.05
CA GLU A 57 11.66 -16.92 14.35
C GLU A 57 11.16 -15.79 15.27
N VAL A 58 10.34 -14.87 14.74
CA VAL A 58 9.84 -13.71 15.50
C VAL A 58 8.79 -14.15 16.52
N GLY A 59 9.19 -14.19 17.80
CA GLY A 59 8.33 -14.62 18.89
C GLY A 59 8.81 -14.24 20.28
N GLU A 60 8.27 -14.92 21.30
CA GLU A 60 8.50 -14.67 22.74
C GLU A 60 9.98 -14.59 23.10
N MET A 61 10.79 -15.52 22.57
CA MET A 61 12.23 -15.58 22.86
C MET A 61 12.99 -14.33 22.40
N MET A 62 12.42 -13.58 21.46
CA MET A 62 13.00 -12.35 20.92
C MET A 62 12.28 -11.09 21.44
N GLU A 63 11.34 -11.19 22.39
CA GLU A 63 10.63 -10.02 22.91
C GLU A 63 11.63 -8.94 23.39
N GLY A 64 11.47 -7.71 22.90
CA GLY A 64 12.33 -6.58 23.22
C GLY A 64 13.69 -6.57 22.49
N TRP A 65 14.01 -7.58 21.69
CA TRP A 65 15.25 -7.61 20.91
C TRP A 65 15.18 -6.68 19.71
N LEU A 66 16.33 -6.13 19.33
CA LEU A 66 16.49 -5.42 18.07
C LEU A 66 16.91 -6.43 16.99
N ILE A 67 16.02 -6.71 16.06
CA ILE A 67 16.24 -7.67 14.97
C ILE A 67 16.13 -7.02 13.61
N GLN A 68 16.54 -7.74 12.58
CA GLN A 68 16.39 -7.39 11.18
C GLN A 68 15.77 -8.55 10.43
N VAL A 69 14.77 -8.26 9.60
CA VAL A 69 14.12 -9.22 8.71
C VAL A 69 14.15 -8.68 7.28
N ASN A 70 14.10 -9.56 6.29
CA ASN A 70 13.99 -9.20 4.87
C ASN A 70 12.74 -9.84 4.29
N GLY A 71 12.02 -9.12 3.45
CA GLY A 71 10.85 -9.70 2.77
C GLY A 71 10.16 -8.72 1.83
N GLU A 72 9.07 -9.19 1.24
CA GLU A 72 8.19 -8.43 0.37
C GLU A 72 7.09 -7.72 1.17
N ILE A 73 6.78 -6.47 0.83
CA ILE A 73 5.60 -5.79 1.36
C ILE A 73 4.34 -6.37 0.70
N THR A 74 3.56 -7.13 1.46
CA THR A 74 2.30 -7.76 1.02
C THR A 74 1.08 -6.87 1.23
N GLU A 75 1.11 -5.98 2.22
CA GLU A 75 0.05 -5.01 2.51
C GLU A 75 0.67 -3.72 3.05
N LEU A 76 0.24 -2.56 2.54
CA LEU A 76 0.66 -1.26 3.05
C LEU A 76 -0.52 -0.39 3.48
N LYS A 77 -0.58 -0.06 4.78
CA LYS A 77 -1.60 0.84 5.36
C LYS A 77 -0.98 2.09 5.97
N GLY A 78 -1.84 2.97 6.48
CA GLY A 78 -1.44 4.28 7.01
C GLY A 78 -0.45 4.21 8.18
N SER A 79 -0.57 3.20 9.04
CA SER A 79 0.24 3.09 10.27
C SER A 79 0.96 1.74 10.41
N TYR A 80 0.92 0.89 9.39
CA TYR A 80 1.60 -0.39 9.40
C TYR A 80 1.77 -0.91 7.98
N MET A 81 2.65 -1.90 7.84
CA MET A 81 2.71 -2.79 6.69
C MET A 81 2.85 -4.23 7.17
N TYR A 82 2.59 -5.19 6.29
CA TYR A 82 2.98 -6.57 6.48
C TYR A 82 4.17 -6.90 5.56
N ILE A 83 5.06 -7.75 6.06
CA ILE A 83 6.22 -8.24 5.32
C ILE A 83 6.21 -9.76 5.36
N ASP A 84 6.38 -10.39 4.19
CA ASP A 84 6.48 -11.82 4.01
C ASP A 84 7.87 -12.20 3.47
N ASP A 85 8.56 -13.14 4.11
CA ASP A 85 9.86 -13.66 3.67
C ASP A 85 9.76 -15.00 2.90
N GLY A 86 8.53 -15.47 2.66
CA GLY A 86 8.21 -16.76 2.06
C GLY A 86 7.93 -17.87 3.08
N THR A 87 8.21 -17.64 4.37
CA THR A 87 7.91 -18.59 5.44
C THR A 87 6.66 -18.19 6.22
N GLU A 88 6.63 -16.95 6.71
CA GLU A 88 5.54 -16.36 7.47
C GLU A 88 5.48 -14.85 7.20
N GLU A 89 4.42 -14.22 7.69
CA GLU A 89 4.20 -12.79 7.57
C GLU A 89 4.30 -12.09 8.93
N VAL A 90 5.01 -10.97 9.00
CA VAL A 90 5.11 -10.15 10.21
C VAL A 90 4.60 -8.75 9.98
N LYS A 91 3.85 -8.25 10.96
CA LYS A 91 3.40 -6.86 10.97
C LYS A 91 4.55 -5.94 11.37
N VAL A 92 4.74 -4.88 10.61
CA VAL A 92 5.63 -3.77 10.95
C VAL A 92 4.76 -2.55 11.27
N TYR A 93 4.76 -2.12 12.54
CA TYR A 93 3.90 -1.02 12.98
C TYR A 93 4.66 0.32 13.05
N PHE A 94 4.14 1.33 12.35
CA PHE A 94 4.72 2.67 12.30
C PHE A 94 4.26 3.49 13.50
N LYS A 95 5.00 3.37 14.60
CA LYS A 95 4.70 4.12 15.83
C LYS A 95 4.77 5.63 15.57
N ARG A 96 3.81 6.39 16.10
CA ARG A 96 3.80 7.85 15.98
C ARG A 96 5.08 8.46 16.55
N GLY A 97 5.71 9.35 15.79
CA GLY A 97 6.95 10.05 16.18
C GLY A 97 8.25 9.45 15.63
N THR A 98 8.19 8.31 14.92
CA THR A 98 9.35 7.71 14.23
C THR A 98 9.72 8.44 12.93
N GLY A 99 8.80 9.25 12.40
CA GLY A 99 9.00 9.98 11.13
C GLY A 99 9.01 9.07 9.90
N ILE A 100 8.53 7.82 10.01
CA ILE A 100 8.40 6.90 8.88
C ILE A 100 7.37 7.46 7.90
N LYS A 101 7.78 7.59 6.64
CA LYS A 101 6.94 8.04 5.54
C LYS A 101 6.59 6.85 4.66
N LYS A 102 5.29 6.63 4.46
CA LYS A 102 4.79 5.49 3.67
C LYS A 102 4.75 5.75 2.17
N ASP A 103 4.84 7.00 1.76
CA ASP A 103 4.77 7.44 0.34
C ASP A 103 5.97 7.00 -0.48
N ILE A 104 7.06 6.60 0.17
CA ILE A 104 8.25 6.03 -0.46
C ILE A 104 8.24 4.50 -0.51
N LEU A 105 7.16 3.87 -0.05
CA LEU A 105 6.96 2.42 -0.01
C LEU A 105 5.71 2.07 -0.80
N GLN A 106 5.68 0.86 -1.36
CA GLN A 106 4.51 0.30 -2.02
C GLN A 106 4.47 -1.22 -1.83
N GLU A 107 3.29 -1.81 -2.03
CA GLU A 107 3.14 -3.26 -2.10
C GLU A 107 4.03 -3.83 -3.23
N GLY A 108 4.58 -5.01 -3.02
CA GLY A 108 5.57 -5.64 -3.89
C GLY A 108 7.01 -5.14 -3.73
N ASP A 109 7.26 -4.10 -2.92
CA ASP A 109 8.65 -3.71 -2.63
C ASP A 109 9.35 -4.78 -1.79
N ILE A 110 10.59 -5.11 -2.14
CA ILE A 110 11.46 -5.92 -1.27
C ILE A 110 12.19 -4.97 -0.32
N VAL A 111 12.06 -5.23 0.97
CA VAL A 111 12.59 -4.38 2.04
C VAL A 111 13.39 -5.19 3.04
N SER A 112 14.36 -4.50 3.66
CA SER A 112 15.04 -4.92 4.86
C SER A 112 14.57 -4.02 6.01
N VAL A 113 14.03 -4.62 7.06
CA VAL A 113 13.45 -3.90 8.20
C VAL A 113 14.14 -4.27 9.49
N THR A 114 14.69 -3.27 10.15
CA THR A 114 15.19 -3.35 11.52
C THR A 114 14.10 -2.90 12.49
N GLY A 115 13.87 -3.63 13.58
CA GLY A 115 12.84 -3.25 14.53
C GLY A 115 12.98 -3.94 15.88
N LEU A 116 12.34 -3.33 16.88
CA LEU A 116 12.15 -3.99 18.18
C LEU A 116 10.97 -4.96 18.09
N VAL A 117 11.17 -6.20 18.54
CA VAL A 117 10.07 -7.16 18.66
C VAL A 117 9.15 -6.71 19.79
N HIS A 118 7.87 -6.55 19.45
CA HIS A 118 6.83 -6.10 20.35
C HIS A 118 5.67 -7.09 20.37
N GLN A 119 5.28 -7.54 21.55
CA GLN A 119 4.13 -8.40 21.75
C GLN A 119 2.85 -7.58 21.82
N THR A 120 1.80 -8.10 21.18
CA THR A 120 0.44 -7.58 21.23
C THR A 120 -0.54 -8.70 21.52
N LYS A 121 -1.81 -8.36 21.77
CA LYS A 121 -2.88 -9.35 21.92
C LYS A 121 -3.07 -10.25 20.69
N SER A 122 -2.62 -9.80 19.51
CA SER A 122 -2.75 -10.52 18.23
C SER A 122 -1.46 -11.22 17.80
N GLY A 123 -0.43 -11.28 18.66
CA GLY A 123 0.88 -11.84 18.34
C GLY A 123 1.97 -10.77 18.27
N TYR A 124 3.08 -11.09 17.62
CA TYR A 124 4.28 -10.25 17.57
C TYR A 124 4.29 -9.32 16.37
N GLN A 125 4.92 -8.16 16.54
CA GLN A 125 5.14 -7.20 15.47
C GLN A 125 6.50 -6.51 15.64
N LEU A 126 7.01 -5.92 14.57
CA LEU A 126 8.21 -5.11 14.61
C LEU A 126 7.88 -3.64 14.79
N LEU A 127 8.68 -2.96 15.62
CA LEU A 127 8.66 -1.52 15.83
C LEU A 127 9.97 -0.90 15.31
N PRO A 128 10.00 -0.40 14.06
CA PRO A 128 11.13 0.39 13.58
C PRO A 128 11.24 1.69 14.38
N ARG A 129 12.47 2.12 14.67
CA ARG A 129 12.75 3.32 15.49
C ARG A 129 12.69 4.59 14.65
N SER A 130 13.01 4.49 13.36
CA SER A 130 12.97 5.62 12.42
C SER A 130 12.85 5.15 10.97
N GLN A 131 12.72 6.09 10.02
CA GLN A 131 12.77 5.79 8.58
C GLN A 131 14.04 5.02 8.15
N LYS A 132 15.17 5.23 8.84
CA LYS A 132 16.44 4.57 8.51
C LYS A 132 16.42 3.06 8.78
N ASP A 133 15.48 2.60 9.58
CA ASP A 133 15.33 1.18 9.89
C ASP A 133 14.53 0.43 8.80
N ILE A 134 14.06 1.11 7.75
CA ILE A 134 13.37 0.50 6.60
C ILE A 134 14.18 0.83 5.33
N VAL A 135 14.77 -0.18 4.72
CA VAL A 135 15.61 -0.05 3.53
C VAL A 135 14.98 -0.84 2.39
N LYS A 136 14.55 -0.16 1.33
CA LYS A 136 14.13 -0.83 0.09
C LYS A 136 15.35 -1.40 -0.62
N THR A 137 15.32 -2.71 -0.89
CA THR A 137 16.40 -3.45 -1.56
C THR A 137 16.00 -3.92 -2.95
N GLY A 138 14.72 -3.89 -3.31
CA GLY A 138 14.24 -4.29 -4.64
C GLY A 138 12.73 -4.15 -4.81
N VAL A 139 12.20 -4.82 -5.84
CA VAL A 139 10.77 -4.98 -6.14
C VAL A 139 10.55 -6.42 -6.61
N ALA A 140 9.50 -7.08 -6.14
CA ALA A 140 9.14 -8.44 -6.49
C ALA A 140 8.79 -8.57 -7.98
N GLU A 141 9.30 -9.62 -8.63
CA GLU A 141 9.09 -9.87 -10.07
C GLU A 141 7.61 -10.08 -10.43
N THR A 142 6.84 -10.67 -9.52
CA THR A 142 5.40 -10.89 -9.65
C THR A 142 4.62 -9.58 -9.70
N PHE A 143 5.05 -8.57 -8.94
CA PHE A 143 4.45 -7.24 -8.95
C PHE A 143 4.76 -6.49 -10.25
N VAL A 144 5.99 -6.63 -10.77
CA VAL A 144 6.36 -6.04 -12.08
C VAL A 144 5.46 -6.57 -13.19
N THR A 145 5.25 -7.89 -13.22
CA THR A 145 4.39 -8.53 -14.24
C THR A 145 2.94 -8.04 -14.15
N LYS A 146 2.36 -7.97 -12.95
CA LYS A 146 0.99 -7.46 -12.75
C LYS A 146 0.82 -6.01 -13.21
N VAL A 147 1.77 -5.14 -12.87
CA VAL A 147 1.73 -3.72 -13.30
C VAL A 147 1.85 -3.58 -14.81
N GLU A 148 2.63 -4.45 -15.48
CA GLU A 148 2.72 -4.47 -16.94
C GLU A 148 1.43 -4.97 -17.61
N GLU A 149 0.76 -5.97 -17.02
CA GLU A 149 -0.52 -6.49 -17.50
C GLU A 149 -1.65 -5.46 -17.31
N GLU A 150 -1.77 -4.82 -16.15
CA GLU A 150 -2.77 -3.77 -15.89
C GLU A 150 -2.60 -2.56 -16.83
N LYS A 151 -1.36 -2.19 -17.17
CA LYS A 151 -1.10 -1.13 -18.15
C LYS A 151 -1.53 -1.52 -19.57
N LYS A 152 -1.36 -2.78 -19.96
CA LYS A 152 -1.81 -3.29 -21.26
C LYS A 152 -3.33 -3.32 -21.36
N ASP A 153 -4.01 -3.77 -20.30
CA ASP A 153 -5.47 -3.82 -20.25
C ASP A 153 -6.08 -2.41 -20.25
N SER A 154 -5.49 -1.47 -19.51
CA SER A 154 -5.92 -0.05 -19.53
C SER A 154 -5.74 0.59 -20.91
N ALA A 155 -4.65 0.29 -21.62
CA ALA A 155 -4.41 0.81 -22.95
C ALA A 155 -5.37 0.20 -23.99
N ALA A 156 -5.70 -1.09 -23.86
CA ALA A 156 -6.66 -1.78 -24.72
C ALA A 156 -8.09 -1.26 -24.50
N ASP A 157 -8.52 -1.07 -23.24
CA ASP A 157 -9.85 -0.53 -22.89
C ASP A 157 -10.03 0.91 -23.38
N LEU A 158 -8.99 1.75 -23.27
CA LEU A 158 -8.99 3.09 -23.86
C LEU A 158 -9.16 3.03 -25.39
N ALA A 159 -8.38 2.19 -26.07
CA ALA A 159 -8.47 2.05 -27.53
C ALA A 159 -9.86 1.57 -27.98
N GLU A 160 -10.45 0.60 -27.28
CA GLU A 160 -11.80 0.10 -27.56
C GLU A 160 -12.86 1.18 -27.36
N LYS A 161 -12.74 1.99 -26.30
CA LYS A 161 -13.63 3.13 -26.04
C LYS A 161 -13.52 4.22 -27.11
N TYR A 162 -12.32 4.50 -27.62
CA TYR A 162 -12.12 5.46 -28.73
C TYR A 162 -12.62 4.92 -30.07
N LEU A 163 -12.44 3.64 -30.36
CA LEU A 163 -13.00 2.97 -31.55
C LEU A 163 -14.53 2.94 -31.50
N THR A 164 -15.11 2.67 -30.33
CA THR A 164 -16.56 2.68 -30.14
C THR A 164 -17.14 4.09 -30.24
N ALA A 165 -16.47 5.09 -29.67
CA ALA A 165 -16.88 6.49 -29.78
C ALA A 165 -16.77 7.04 -31.21
N THR A 166 -15.73 6.65 -31.96
CA THR A 166 -15.58 7.04 -33.38
C THR A 166 -16.53 6.26 -34.30
N ALA A 167 -16.82 4.99 -34.03
CA ALA A 167 -17.84 4.23 -34.74
C ALA A 167 -19.25 4.77 -34.48
N GLY A 168 -19.59 5.16 -33.25
CA GLY A 168 -20.86 5.81 -32.90
C GLY A 168 -21.01 7.22 -33.50
N GLY A 169 -19.93 8.01 -33.50
CA GLY A 169 -19.89 9.32 -34.13
C GLY A 169 -20.00 9.26 -35.65
N LEU A 170 -19.27 8.34 -36.31
CA LEU A 170 -19.32 8.15 -37.75
C LEU A 170 -20.69 7.59 -38.19
N THR A 171 -21.27 6.63 -37.47
CA THR A 171 -22.62 6.13 -37.80
C THR A 171 -23.69 7.21 -37.64
N ALA A 172 -23.64 8.05 -36.61
CA ALA A 172 -24.55 9.18 -36.45
C ALA A 172 -24.39 10.22 -37.59
N ILE A 173 -23.16 10.49 -38.03
CA ILE A 173 -22.88 11.39 -39.16
C ILE A 173 -23.39 10.77 -40.47
N PHE A 174 -23.18 9.48 -40.72
CA PHE A 174 -23.67 8.80 -41.92
C PHE A 174 -25.21 8.73 -41.96
N VAL A 175 -25.89 8.45 -40.84
CA VAL A 175 -27.35 8.47 -40.75
C VAL A 175 -27.90 9.89 -40.90
N GLY A 176 -27.23 10.90 -40.33
CA GLY A 176 -27.60 12.31 -40.49
C GLY A 176 -27.42 12.85 -41.91
N LEU A 177 -26.35 12.44 -42.61
CA LEU A 177 -26.11 12.81 -44.01
C LEU A 177 -27.06 12.09 -44.98
N PHE A 178 -27.43 10.83 -44.73
CA PHE A 178 -28.43 10.13 -45.54
C PHE A 178 -29.87 10.60 -45.27
N GLY A 179 -30.19 10.97 -44.02
CA GLY A 179 -31.48 11.57 -43.66
C GLY A 179 -31.69 12.95 -44.28
N LYS A 180 -30.60 13.68 -44.62
CA LYS A 180 -30.66 15.01 -45.23
C LYS A 180 -30.50 15.02 -46.75
N SER A 181 -30.03 13.93 -47.37
CA SER A 181 -29.84 13.86 -48.83
C SER A 181 -31.04 13.33 -49.63
N HIS A 182 -32.15 12.94 -48.98
CA HIS A 182 -33.39 12.53 -49.66
C HIS A 182 -34.66 13.30 -49.23
N GLY A 183 -34.49 14.45 -48.59
CA GLY A 183 -35.56 15.41 -48.34
C GLY A 183 -35.73 16.43 -49.46
N ASP A 184 -35.89 15.96 -50.71
CA ASP A 184 -36.65 16.63 -51.77
C ASP A 184 -36.52 15.82 -53.07
N LYS A 185 -37.65 15.27 -53.56
CA LYS A 185 -37.89 14.61 -54.87
C LYS A 185 -38.19 13.10 -54.93
N VAL A 186 -38.63 12.45 -53.85
CA VAL A 186 -39.24 11.09 -53.99
C VAL A 186 -40.79 11.11 -53.90
N GLY A 187 -41.41 12.19 -53.43
CA GLY A 187 -42.87 12.32 -53.39
C GLY A 187 -43.57 12.55 -54.75
N GLY A 188 -42.83 12.80 -55.84
CA GLY A 188 -43.39 13.22 -57.12
C GLY A 188 -43.63 12.12 -58.16
N VAL A 189 -42.96 10.98 -58.06
CA VAL A 189 -43.02 9.93 -59.12
C VAL A 189 -44.03 8.83 -58.78
N PHE A 190 -44.27 8.54 -57.50
CA PHE A 190 -45.24 7.53 -57.08
C PHE A 190 -46.72 7.95 -57.26
N ARG A 191 -47.00 9.24 -57.50
CA ARG A 191 -48.38 9.72 -57.68
C ARG A 191 -48.86 9.71 -59.14
N ARG A 192 -47.99 9.51 -60.13
CA ARG A 192 -48.42 9.42 -61.56
C ARG A 192 -48.72 8.01 -62.06
N VAL A 193 -48.26 6.96 -61.38
CA VAL A 193 -48.56 5.57 -61.80
C VAL A 193 -49.92 5.11 -61.24
N VAL A 194 -50.37 5.66 -60.11
CA VAL A 194 -51.66 5.28 -59.50
C VAL A 194 -52.88 5.92 -60.19
N GLU A 195 -52.71 7.02 -60.94
CA GLU A 195 -53.81 7.64 -61.69
C GLU A 195 -53.98 7.14 -63.14
N SER A 196 -52.99 6.45 -63.72
CA SER A 196 -53.15 5.86 -65.06
C SER A 196 -53.79 4.46 -65.07
N VAL A 197 -53.94 3.81 -63.90
CA VAL A 197 -54.58 2.49 -63.78
C VAL A 197 -56.09 2.60 -63.48
N ARG A 198 -56.59 3.80 -63.14
CA ARG A 198 -58.03 4.02 -62.82
C ARG A 198 -58.87 4.63 -63.95
N ARG A 199 -58.33 4.73 -65.18
CA ARG A 199 -59.08 5.13 -66.41
C ARG A 199 -59.00 4.11 -67.56
N LYS A 200 -58.93 2.81 -67.27
CA LYS A 200 -59.08 1.76 -68.31
C LYS A 200 -59.92 0.54 -67.91
N LYS A 201 -60.94 0.77 -67.08
CA LYS A 201 -62.13 -0.09 -66.95
C LYS A 201 -63.38 0.77 -66.73
N MET A 202 -63.79 1.45 -67.79
CA MET A 202 -65.16 1.54 -68.32
C MET A 202 -65.05 2.09 -69.74
#